data_AF-A0A2Z6NTB3-F1
#
_entry.id   AF-A0A2Z6NTB3-F1
#
_cell.length_a   1.000
_cell.length_b   1.000
_cell.length_c   1.000
_cell.angle_alpha   90.00
_cell.angle_beta   90.00
_cell.angle_gamma   90.00
#
_symmetry.space_group_name_H-M   'P 1'
#
loop_
_entity.id
_entity.type
_entity.pdbx_description
1 polymer ?
#
loop_
_entity_poly.entity_id
_entity_poly.type
_entity_poly.pdbx_seq_one_letter_code
_entity_poly.pdbx_strand_id
1 'polypeptide(L)'
;MLIYLNFLVQFFSSNGFPCPSLQSPSDHFVNKINKDFEQRKRCNSLMLTIRKPKCKDPEKGLGTGGLSTEEAIDILVKSYDSSEISHQVQKELSQIKKRARGSLLVFVVTFVTFITVGGFPSFVEDMKSFEKLKPMVAAINCSQENLRSNKVT
;
A
#
# COMPACT_ATOMS: atom_id res chain seq x y z
N MET A 1 -13.29 -5.50 20.48
CA MET A 1 -12.18 -6.48 20.54
C MET A 1 -12.69 -7.93 20.59
N LEU A 2 -13.60 -8.28 21.50
CA LEU A 2 -14.15 -9.65 21.62
C LEU A 2 -14.88 -10.17 20.37
N ILE A 3 -15.58 -9.31 19.63
CA ILE A 3 -16.28 -9.69 18.38
C ILE A 3 -15.29 -10.21 17.32
N TYR A 4 -14.16 -9.53 17.14
CA TYR A 4 -13.12 -9.95 16.20
C TYR A 4 -12.47 -11.28 16.62
N LEU A 5 -12.26 -11.46 17.93
CA LEU A 5 -11.68 -12.69 18.45
C LEU A 5 -12.62 -13.89 18.21
N ASN A 6 -13.92 -13.73 18.48
CA ASN A 6 -14.91 -14.78 18.25
C ASN A 6 -15.02 -15.15 16.76
N PHE A 7 -15.05 -14.14 15.90
CA PHE A 7 -15.02 -14.32 14.45
C PHE A 7 -13.81 -15.15 14.00
N LEU A 8 -12.60 -14.81 14.46
CA LEU A 8 -11.38 -15.54 14.09
C LEU A 8 -11.39 -16.97 14.62
N VAL A 9 -11.85 -17.21 15.86
CA VAL A 9 -11.97 -18.57 16.40
C VAL A 9 -12.88 -19.43 15.54
N GLN A 10 -14.04 -18.89 15.14
CA GLN A 10 -14.98 -19.59 14.26
C GLN A 10 -14.40 -19.81 12.86
N PHE A 11 -13.72 -18.82 12.30
CA PHE A 11 -13.10 -18.91 10.98
C PHE A 11 -12.02 -19.98 10.91
N PHE A 12 -11.12 -20.01 11.90
CA PHE A 12 -10.08 -21.04 11.97
C PHE A 12 -10.68 -22.43 12.23
N SER A 13 -11.68 -22.54 13.11
CA SER A 13 -12.36 -23.82 13.37
C SER A 13 -13.05 -24.37 12.12
N SER A 14 -13.76 -23.53 11.34
CA SER A 14 -14.44 -23.94 10.10
C SER A 14 -13.47 -24.35 8.99
N ASN A 15 -12.21 -23.89 9.06
CA ASN A 15 -11.13 -24.28 8.17
C ASN A 15 -10.30 -25.48 8.69
N GLY A 16 -10.77 -26.16 9.74
CA GLY A 16 -10.13 -27.36 10.30
C GLY A 16 -9.03 -27.09 11.34
N PHE A 17 -8.97 -25.87 11.88
CA PHE A 17 -7.97 -25.43 12.84
C PHE A 17 -8.61 -24.92 14.13
N PRO A 18 -9.26 -25.78 14.94
CA PRO A 18 -9.87 -25.36 16.20
C PRO A 18 -8.80 -24.93 17.21
N CYS A 19 -9.12 -23.90 18.01
CA CYS A 19 -8.25 -23.43 19.08
C CYS A 19 -8.11 -24.51 20.17
N PRO A 20 -6.88 -24.87 20.58
CA PRO A 20 -6.67 -25.87 21.62
C PRO A 20 -7.04 -25.33 23.00
N SER A 21 -7.51 -26.23 23.88
CA SER A 21 -8.14 -25.90 25.16
C SER A 21 -7.24 -25.20 26.20
N LEU A 22 -5.93 -25.16 25.98
CA LEU A 22 -4.95 -24.56 26.91
C LEU A 22 -4.10 -23.45 26.27
N GLN A 23 -4.38 -23.05 25.02
CA GLN A 23 -3.64 -21.98 24.37
C GLN A 23 -4.50 -20.72 24.26
N SER A 24 -3.87 -19.56 24.45
CA SER A 24 -4.50 -18.30 24.06
C SER A 24 -4.80 -18.32 22.55
N PRO A 25 -6.00 -17.90 22.10
CA PRO A 25 -6.34 -17.88 20.68
C PRO A 25 -5.36 -17.06 19.84
N SER A 26 -4.84 -15.95 20.38
CA SER A 26 -3.83 -15.13 19.69
C SER A 26 -2.55 -15.92 19.42
N ASP A 27 -2.05 -16.65 20.42
CA ASP A 27 -0.85 -17.47 20.29
C ASP A 27 -1.08 -18.63 19.31
N HIS A 28 -2.30 -19.17 19.30
CA HIS A 28 -2.71 -20.18 18.34
C HIS A 28 -2.67 -19.64 16.90
N PHE A 29 -3.29 -18.49 16.63
CA PHE A 29 -3.32 -17.91 15.29
C PHE A 29 -1.92 -17.58 14.78
N VAL A 30 -1.10 -16.92 15.61
CA VAL A 30 0.27 -16.55 15.24
C VAL A 30 1.11 -17.80 14.95
N ASN A 31 1.03 -18.83 15.79
CA ASN A 31 1.76 -20.09 15.58
C ASN A 31 1.29 -20.84 14.33
N LYS A 32 0.01 -20.70 13.96
CA LYS A 32 -0.59 -21.39 12.82
C LYS A 32 -0.22 -20.76 11.48
N ILE A 33 -0.04 -19.45 11.43
CA ILE A 33 0.29 -18.71 10.19
C ILE A 33 1.77 -18.35 10.08
N ASN A 34 2.53 -18.40 11.16
CA ASN A 34 3.93 -18.00 11.15
C ASN A 34 4.84 -19.21 10.90
N LYS A 35 5.49 -19.21 9.72
CA LYS A 35 6.41 -20.24 9.25
C LYS A 35 7.62 -20.45 10.17
N ASP A 36 8.05 -19.40 10.86
CA ASP A 36 9.24 -19.43 11.73
C ASP A 36 9.03 -20.26 13.01
N PHE A 37 7.78 -20.58 13.36
CA PHE A 37 7.47 -21.34 14.57
C PHE A 37 7.65 -22.86 14.41
N GLU A 38 7.49 -23.40 13.21
CA GLU A 38 7.74 -24.83 12.95
C GLU A 38 9.24 -25.16 13.09
N GLN A 39 10.12 -24.26 12.64
CA GLN A 39 11.57 -24.37 12.88
C GLN A 39 11.92 -24.31 14.37
N ARG A 40 11.23 -23.46 15.16
CA ARG A 40 11.47 -23.38 16.61
C ARG A 40 11.01 -24.61 17.37
N LYS A 41 9.89 -25.26 17.01
CA LYS A 41 9.50 -26.55 17.59
C LYS A 41 10.52 -27.64 17.26
N ARG A 42 11.05 -27.64 16.03
CA ARG A 42 12.10 -28.57 15.58
C ARG A 42 13.43 -28.38 16.34
N CYS A 43 13.75 -27.16 16.76
CA CYS A 43 14.95 -26.85 17.54
C CYS A 43 14.76 -26.95 19.07
N ASN A 44 13.54 -26.77 19.58
CA ASN A 44 13.24 -26.83 21.02
C ASN A 44 12.82 -28.23 21.50
N SER A 45 12.50 -29.16 20.59
CA SER A 45 12.17 -30.55 20.96
C SER A 45 13.37 -31.36 21.48
N LEU A 46 14.57 -30.78 21.60
CA LEU A 46 15.72 -31.52 22.12
C LEU A 46 16.69 -30.65 22.94
N MET A 47 16.23 -30.22 24.11
CA MET A 47 17.11 -29.92 25.25
C MET A 47 17.16 -31.11 26.22
N LEU A 48 17.24 -32.35 25.70
CA LEU A 48 17.58 -33.53 26.53
C LEU A 48 18.59 -34.51 25.90
N THR A 49 19.16 -34.23 24.72
CA THR A 49 20.31 -35.03 24.24
C THR A 49 21.41 -34.14 23.70
N ILE A 50 22.62 -34.37 24.18
CA ILE A 50 23.89 -33.75 23.79
C ILE A 50 24.28 -34.22 22.38
N ARG A 51 23.43 -33.99 21.38
CA ARG A 51 23.74 -34.20 19.96
C ARG A 51 22.82 -33.32 19.14
N LYS A 52 23.38 -32.30 18.49
CA LYS A 52 22.67 -31.48 17.51
C LYS A 52 22.13 -32.39 16.40
N PRO A 53 20.82 -32.44 16.12
CA PRO A 53 20.34 -33.05 14.90
C PRO A 53 20.67 -32.11 13.75
N LYS A 54 21.42 -32.64 12.79
CA LYS A 54 21.73 -32.00 11.50
C LYS A 54 20.41 -31.71 10.79
N CYS A 55 20.09 -30.44 10.54
CA CYS A 55 18.94 -30.07 9.72
C CYS A 55 19.09 -30.74 8.35
N LYS A 56 18.25 -31.74 8.10
CA LYS A 56 18.09 -32.39 6.81
C LYS A 56 16.69 -32.00 6.31
N ASP A 57 16.67 -31.31 5.18
CA ASP A 57 15.51 -31.27 4.28
C ASP A 57 15.69 -32.40 3.24
N PRO A 58 14.66 -32.88 2.54
CA PRO A 58 13.23 -32.96 2.86
C PRO A 58 12.73 -34.41 2.70
N GLU A 59 12.40 -35.11 3.79
CA GLU A 59 11.63 -36.36 3.67
C GLU A 59 10.13 -36.05 3.76
N LYS A 60 9.49 -36.12 2.60
CA LYS A 60 8.06 -36.40 2.47
C LYS A 60 7.84 -37.81 3.02
N GLY A 61 7.40 -37.93 4.27
CA GLY A 61 7.25 -39.20 4.96
C GLY A 61 6.09 -39.20 5.94
N LEU A 62 5.02 -39.88 5.53
CA LEU A 62 3.78 -40.22 6.22
C LEU A 62 3.96 -40.59 7.70
N GLY A 63 3.32 -39.82 8.58
CA GLY A 63 3.17 -40.11 10.01
C GLY A 63 2.29 -39.06 10.67
N THR A 64 1.00 -39.36 10.83
CA THR A 64 0.06 -38.58 11.66
C THR A 64 -0.02 -37.07 11.37
N GLY A 65 -0.02 -36.73 10.07
CA GLY A 65 -0.90 -35.75 9.43
C GLY A 65 -1.03 -34.33 10.00
N GLY A 66 0.01 -33.73 10.56
CA GLY A 66 0.02 -32.29 10.79
C GLY A 66 0.13 -31.54 9.47
N LEU A 67 -0.95 -30.88 9.02
CA LEU A 67 -0.92 -29.95 7.88
C LEU A 67 0.23 -28.94 8.10
N SER A 68 1.08 -28.77 7.08
CA SER A 68 2.18 -27.81 7.12
C SER A 68 1.62 -26.38 7.27
N THR A 69 2.43 -25.47 7.82
CA THR A 69 2.05 -24.06 7.96
C THR A 69 1.71 -23.44 6.60
N GLU A 70 2.43 -23.84 5.55
CA GLU A 70 2.15 -23.44 4.17
C GLU A 70 0.76 -23.86 3.70
N GLU A 71 0.39 -25.13 3.88
CA GLU A 71 -0.93 -25.64 3.49
C GLU A 71 -2.04 -24.98 4.30
N ALA A 72 -1.80 -24.71 5.58
CA ALA A 72 -2.77 -23.98 6.40
C ALA A 72 -2.96 -22.53 5.93
N ILE A 73 -1.89 -21.83 5.59
CA ILE A 73 -1.98 -20.47 5.03
C ILE A 73 -2.75 -20.49 3.71
N ASP A 74 -2.46 -21.43 2.81
CA ASP A 74 -3.14 -21.55 1.53
C ASP A 74 -4.65 -21.77 1.70
N ILE A 75 -5.04 -22.71 2.56
CA ILE A 75 -6.45 -22.96 2.89
C ILE A 75 -7.12 -21.70 3.45
N LEU A 76 -6.48 -21.02 4.41
CA LEU A 76 -7.02 -19.82 5.04
C LEU A 76 -7.17 -18.67 4.04
N VAL A 77 -6.19 -18.46 3.16
CA VAL A 77 -6.24 -17.44 2.10
C VAL A 77 -7.38 -17.75 1.13
N LYS A 78 -7.46 -18.99 0.65
CA LYS A 78 -8.52 -19.41 -0.28
C LYS A 78 -9.91 -19.27 0.34
N SER A 79 -10.05 -19.65 1.60
CA SER A 79 -11.30 -19.48 2.35
C SER A 79 -11.67 -18.00 2.49
N TYR A 80 -10.70 -17.15 2.85
CA TYR A 80 -10.90 -15.70 2.95
C TYR A 80 -11.34 -15.10 1.62
N ASP A 81 -10.65 -15.42 0.53
CA ASP A 81 -10.96 -14.89 -0.81
C ASP A 81 -12.37 -15.26 -1.29
N SER A 82 -12.85 -16.47 -0.92
CA SER A 82 -14.20 -16.94 -1.24
C SER A 82 -15.29 -16.42 -0.30
N SER A 83 -14.93 -15.73 0.77
CA SER A 83 -15.86 -15.29 1.81
C SER A 83 -16.56 -13.96 1.48
N GLU A 84 -17.73 -13.76 2.07
CA GLU A 84 -18.49 -12.50 1.97
C GLU A 84 -17.68 -11.28 2.48
N ILE A 85 -16.79 -11.49 3.45
CA ILE A 85 -15.98 -10.44 4.05
C ILE A 85 -14.99 -9.88 3.03
N SER A 86 -14.41 -10.74 2.19
CA SER A 86 -13.56 -10.30 1.08
C SER A 86 -14.35 -9.43 0.11
N HIS A 87 -15.55 -9.85 -0.28
CA HIS A 87 -16.42 -9.06 -1.15
C HIS A 87 -16.79 -7.69 -0.56
N GLN A 88 -17.10 -7.64 0.73
CA GLN A 88 -17.41 -6.38 1.42
C GLN A 88 -16.19 -5.45 1.44
N VAL A 89 -15.00 -5.94 1.82
CA VAL A 89 -13.77 -5.14 1.84
C VAL A 89 -13.45 -4.63 0.42
N GLN A 90 -13.53 -5.48 -0.59
CA GLN A 90 -13.28 -5.08 -1.98
C GLN A 90 -14.29 -4.03 -2.47
N LYS A 91 -15.56 -4.17 -2.10
CA LYS A 91 -16.60 -3.19 -2.42
C LYS A 91 -16.29 -1.84 -1.79
N GLU A 92 -15.97 -1.79 -0.50
CA GLU A 92 -15.58 -0.56 0.20
C GLU A 92 -14.35 0.09 -0.45
N LEU A 93 -13.31 -0.70 -0.75
CA LEU A 93 -12.12 -0.19 -1.45
C LEU A 93 -12.44 0.39 -2.82
N SER A 94 -13.34 -0.26 -3.58
CA SER A 94 -13.78 0.24 -4.88
C SER A 94 -14.52 1.57 -4.77
N GLN A 95 -15.34 1.74 -3.72
CA GLN A 95 -16.06 2.98 -3.45
C GLN A 95 -15.11 4.11 -3.05
N ILE A 96 -14.17 3.83 -2.14
CA ILE A 96 -13.14 4.80 -1.72
C ILE A 96 -12.34 5.28 -2.93
N LYS A 97 -11.91 4.36 -3.80
CA LYS A 97 -11.18 4.68 -5.04
C LYS A 97 -12.01 5.52 -6.01
N LYS A 98 -13.29 5.21 -6.19
CA LYS A 98 -14.21 5.99 -7.04
C LYS A 98 -14.42 7.40 -6.48
N ARG A 99 -14.62 7.54 -5.16
CA ARG A 99 -14.81 8.82 -4.48
C ARG A 99 -13.59 9.72 -4.63
N ALA A 100 -12.38 9.18 -4.45
CA ALA A 100 -11.14 9.93 -4.63
C ALA A 100 -10.99 10.48 -6.06
N ARG A 101 -11.30 9.65 -7.07
CA ARG A 101 -11.27 10.08 -8.48
C ARG A 101 -12.34 11.12 -8.80
N GLY A 102 -13.56 10.93 -8.31
CA GLY A 102 -14.63 11.93 -8.48
C GLY A 102 -14.27 13.27 -7.86
N SER A 103 -13.69 13.26 -6.65
CA SER A 103 -13.22 14.49 -5.99
C SER A 103 -12.13 15.20 -6.78
N LEU A 104 -11.16 14.46 -7.33
CA LEU A 104 -10.11 15.04 -8.17
C LEU A 104 -10.69 15.67 -9.45
N LEU A 105 -11.63 14.98 -10.11
CA LEU A 105 -12.28 15.50 -11.31
C LEU A 105 -13.06 16.80 -11.02
N VAL A 106 -13.85 16.83 -9.94
CA VAL A 106 -14.58 18.04 -9.52
C VAL A 106 -13.62 19.19 -9.22
N PHE A 107 -12.51 18.91 -8.54
CA PHE A 107 -11.48 19.91 -8.27
C PHE A 107 -10.89 20.51 -9.56
N VAL A 108 -10.47 19.65 -10.50
CA VAL A 108 -9.89 20.08 -11.78
C VAL A 108 -10.91 20.86 -12.61
N VAL A 109 -12.15 20.37 -12.73
CA VAL A 109 -13.21 21.04 -13.49
C VAL A 109 -13.54 22.41 -12.92
N THR A 110 -13.65 22.51 -11.59
CA THR A 110 -13.89 23.79 -10.91
C THR A 110 -12.74 24.75 -11.21
N PHE A 111 -11.49 24.32 -11.05
CA PHE A 111 -10.32 25.16 -11.31
C PHE A 111 -10.23 25.64 -12.76
N VAL A 112 -10.46 24.75 -13.73
CA VAL A 112 -10.51 25.11 -15.16
C VAL A 112 -11.65 26.08 -15.44
N THR A 113 -12.82 25.87 -14.83
CA THR A 113 -13.98 26.77 -14.98
C THR A 113 -13.65 28.17 -14.48
N PHE A 114 -13.05 28.29 -13.28
CA PHE A 114 -12.59 29.58 -12.73
C PHE A 114 -11.59 30.27 -13.65
N ILE A 115 -10.64 29.53 -14.20
CA ILE A 115 -9.70 30.06 -15.18
C ILE A 115 -10.44 30.60 -16.41
N THR A 116 -11.36 29.83 -16.99
CA THR A 116 -12.08 30.22 -18.20
C THR A 116 -13.04 31.40 -18.00
N VAL A 117 -13.75 31.46 -16.87
CA VAL A 117 -14.70 32.54 -16.54
C VAL A 117 -13.96 33.81 -16.10
N GLY A 118 -12.84 33.67 -15.39
CA GLY A 118 -12.03 34.77 -14.87
C GLY A 118 -11.25 35.57 -15.91
N GLY A 119 -11.41 35.30 -17.21
CA GLY A 119 -10.81 36.12 -18.26
C GLY A 119 -9.44 35.65 -18.74
N PHE A 120 -9.14 34.34 -18.69
CA PHE A 120 -7.92 33.79 -19.30
C PHE A 120 -7.64 34.27 -20.74
N PRO A 121 -8.64 34.52 -21.62
CA PRO A 121 -8.40 35.12 -22.93
C PRO A 121 -7.76 36.52 -22.86
N SER A 122 -8.22 37.39 -21.96
CA SER A 122 -7.66 38.74 -21.74
C SER A 122 -6.30 38.68 -21.05
N PHE A 123 -6.10 37.75 -20.11
CA PHE A 123 -4.81 37.55 -19.45
C PHE A 123 -3.72 37.04 -20.41
N VAL A 124 -4.09 36.17 -21.36
CA VAL A 124 -3.16 35.69 -22.40
C VAL A 124 -2.81 36.79 -23.40
N GLU A 125 -3.75 37.69 -23.71
CA GLU A 125 -3.48 38.92 -24.48
C GLU A 125 -2.52 39.86 -23.73
N ASP A 126 -2.73 40.03 -22.42
CA ASP A 126 -1.83 40.81 -21.57
C ASP A 126 -0.44 40.17 -21.44
N MET A 127 -0.33 38.83 -21.33
CA MET A 127 0.97 38.15 -21.38
C MET A 127 1.67 38.29 -22.73
N LYS A 128 0.92 38.34 -23.84
CA LYS A 128 1.48 38.61 -25.18
C LYS A 128 1.90 40.07 -25.36
N SER A 129 1.31 41.01 -24.62
CA SER A 129 1.72 42.42 -24.66
C SER A 129 3.18 42.61 -24.20
N PHE A 130 3.67 41.75 -23.30
CA PHE A 130 5.08 41.73 -22.87
C PHE A 130 6.05 41.33 -23.98
N GLU A 131 5.61 40.58 -25.00
CA GLU A 131 6.43 40.25 -26.15
C GLU A 131 6.64 41.46 -27.08
N LYS A 132 5.65 42.36 -27.15
CA LYS A 132 5.75 43.64 -27.86
C LYS A 132 6.68 44.64 -27.16
N LEU A 133 7.01 44.41 -25.89
CA LEU A 133 7.93 45.24 -25.09
C LEU A 133 9.41 44.82 -25.24
N LYS A 134 9.70 43.62 -25.75
CA LYS A 134 11.08 43.14 -26.05
C LYS A 134 11.94 44.15 -26.84
N PRO A 135 11.46 44.76 -27.95
CA PRO A 135 12.26 45.74 -28.70
C PRO A 135 12.55 47.03 -27.91
N MET A 136 11.62 47.46 -27.05
CA MET A 136 11.82 48.63 -26.21
C MET A 136 12.88 48.38 -25.12
N VAL A 137 12.83 47.20 -24.47
CA VAL A 137 13.84 46.78 -23.49
C VAL A 137 15.23 46.64 -24.16
N ALA A 138 15.27 46.10 -25.38
CA ALA A 138 16.51 46.02 -26.16
C ALA A 138 17.07 47.42 -26.49
N ALA A 139 16.22 48.38 -26.87
CA ALA A 139 16.63 49.75 -27.16
C ALA A 139 17.13 50.49 -25.91
N ILE A 140 16.49 50.30 -24.75
CA ILE A 140 16.93 50.87 -23.48
C ILE A 140 18.31 50.32 -23.09
N ASN A 141 18.51 49.01 -23.21
CA ASN A 141 19.80 48.38 -22.93
C ASN A 141 20.91 48.86 -23.88
N CYS A 142 20.61 48.98 -25.19
CA CYS A 142 21.53 49.52 -26.20
C CYS A 142 21.91 51.00 -25.93
N SER A 143 20.95 51.82 -25.49
CA SER A 143 21.23 53.21 -25.09
C SER A 143 22.08 53.29 -23.83
N GLN A 144 21.81 52.44 -22.83
CA GLN A 144 22.61 52.37 -21.60
C GLN A 144 24.05 51.92 -21.87
N GLU A 145 24.27 51.01 -22.82
CA GLU A 145 25.60 50.55 -23.22
C GLU A 145 26.40 51.66 -23.93
N ASN A 146 25.75 52.44 -24.81
CA ASN A 146 26.37 53.61 -25.45
C ASN A 146 26.71 54.72 -24.44
N LEU A 147 25.82 54.99 -23.48
CA LEU A 147 26.06 55.95 -22.40
C LEU A 147 27.20 55.50 -21.47
N ARG A 148 27.33 54.19 -21.23
CA ARG A 148 28.43 53.62 -20.45
C ARG A 148 29.76 53.69 -21.19
N SER A 149 29.77 53.50 -22.51
CA SER A 149 30.98 53.61 -23.34
C SER A 149 31.49 55.06 -23.46
N ASN A 150 30.58 56.03 -23.56
CA ASN A 150 30.93 57.46 -23.67
C ASN A 150 31.40 58.10 -22.34
N LYS A 151 31.26 57.40 -21.20
CA LYS A 151 31.72 57.90 -19.89
C LYS A 151 33.13 57.41 -19.52
N VAL A 152 33.72 56.52 -20.34
CA VAL A 152 35.04 55.90 -20.12
C VAL A 152 36.10 56.44 -21.12
N THR A 153 35.71 57.38 -21.98
CA THR A 153 36.63 58.13 -22.87
C THR A 153 36.70 59.58 -22.41
#